data_AF-A0A821AJJ6-F1
#
_entry.id   AF-A0A821AJJ6-F1
#
_cell.length_a   1.000
_cell.length_b   1.000
_cell.length_c   1.000
_cell.angle_alpha   90.00
_cell.angle_beta   90.00
_cell.angle_gamma   90.00
#
_symmetry.space_group_name_H-M   'P 1'
#
loop_
_entity.id
_entity.type
_entity.pdbx_description
1 polymer ?
#
loop_
_entity_poly.entity_id
_entity_poly.type
_entity_poly.pdbx_seq_one_letter_code
_entity_poly.pdbx_strand_id
1 'polypeptide(L)'
;MKDKLTFQDETNITIRRRIAAEKLLIGFKTSAFLAYCSPFSYEIRQELLYNQWKNNLYDKNILLTKNFQIENFLSTNIEISEWISQGLPADEFSIQNGILTLQTNRFPFCIDPQLQALLWIKQREKKTNLKILSMRDRDFLKHFELAIKYGYPVLFKDVDEYIDPIILDILSKNIQGDLTHQYVKLGDKYIDIDKNFRMYLTCRLSNPILSTLHFSYSK
;
A
#
# COMPACT_ATOMS: atom_id res chain seq x y z
N MET A 1 -20.73 33.09 39.06
CA MET A 1 -19.58 32.15 39.16
C MET A 1 -19.88 30.80 38.48
N LYS A 2 -21.14 30.32 38.48
CA LYS A 2 -21.57 29.13 37.72
C LYS A 2 -21.49 29.28 36.19
N ASP A 3 -21.70 30.48 35.65
CA ASP A 3 -21.72 30.70 34.17
C ASP A 3 -20.33 30.67 33.51
N LYS A 4 -19.24 30.93 34.26
CA LYS A 4 -17.88 30.83 33.73
C LYS A 4 -17.40 29.38 33.57
N LEU A 5 -17.84 28.49 34.46
CA LEU A 5 -17.51 27.06 34.41
C LEU A 5 -18.24 26.37 33.25
N THR A 6 -19.52 26.67 33.03
CA THR A 6 -20.30 26.15 31.90
C THR A 6 -19.78 26.62 30.54
N PHE A 7 -19.37 27.89 30.43
CA PHE A 7 -18.81 28.44 29.18
C PHE A 7 -17.43 27.85 28.85
N GLN A 8 -16.58 27.61 29.87
CA GLN A 8 -15.29 26.93 29.70
C GLN A 8 -15.46 25.45 29.30
N ASP A 9 -16.48 24.78 29.83
CA ASP A 9 -16.80 23.40 29.45
C ASP A 9 -17.35 23.30 28.02
N GLU A 10 -18.23 24.22 27.59
CA GLU A 10 -18.72 24.27 26.20
C GLU A 10 -17.62 24.58 25.17
N THR A 11 -16.69 25.48 25.50
CA THR A 11 -15.53 25.76 24.64
C THR A 11 -14.58 24.56 24.58
N ASN A 12 -14.33 23.87 25.69
CA ASN A 12 -13.53 22.64 25.71
C ASN A 12 -14.19 21.49 24.92
N ILE A 13 -15.51 21.33 25.00
CA ILE A 13 -16.26 20.35 24.22
C ILE A 13 -16.16 20.69 22.72
N THR A 14 -16.28 21.96 22.36
CA THR A 14 -16.18 22.42 20.97
C THR A 14 -14.78 22.20 20.40
N ILE A 15 -13.72 22.50 21.17
CA ILE A 15 -12.33 22.25 20.77
C ILE A 15 -12.08 20.75 20.59
N ARG A 16 -12.53 19.90 21.53
CA ARG A 16 -12.39 18.43 21.40
C ARG A 16 -13.11 17.89 20.17
N ARG A 17 -14.32 18.38 19.88
CA ARG A 17 -15.07 18.03 18.66
C ARG A 17 -14.31 18.43 17.40
N ARG A 18 -13.68 19.61 17.38
CA ARG A 18 -12.84 20.05 16.24
C ARG A 18 -11.63 19.13 16.04
N ILE A 19 -10.89 18.84 17.09
CA ILE A 19 -9.71 17.94 17.02
C ILE A 19 -10.13 16.53 16.56
N ALA A 20 -11.26 16.01 17.06
CA ALA A 20 -11.77 14.71 16.67
C ALA A 20 -12.18 14.68 15.18
N ALA A 21 -12.86 15.72 14.70
CA ALA A 21 -13.26 15.84 13.30
C ALA A 21 -12.04 15.93 12.36
N GLU A 22 -11.01 16.70 12.73
CA GLU A 22 -9.76 16.79 11.96
C GLU A 22 -9.04 15.42 11.88
N LYS A 23 -8.95 14.69 12.99
CA LYS A 23 -8.35 13.34 13.01
C LYS A 23 -9.12 12.35 12.14
N LEU A 24 -10.45 12.38 12.20
CA LEU A 24 -11.31 11.51 11.40
C LEU A 24 -11.14 11.81 9.91
N LEU A 25 -11.03 13.09 9.56
CA LEU A 25 -10.77 13.53 8.19
C LEU A 25 -9.42 13.04 7.66
N ILE A 26 -8.35 13.24 8.42
CA ILE A 26 -7.01 12.78 8.03
C ILE A 26 -7.07 11.27 7.80
N GLY A 27 -7.68 10.52 8.73
CA GLY A 27 -7.89 9.09 8.61
C GLY A 27 -8.68 8.69 7.36
N PHE A 28 -9.73 9.44 7.00
CA PHE A 28 -10.51 9.19 5.78
C PHE A 28 -9.64 9.37 4.52
N LYS A 29 -8.92 10.49 4.40
CA LYS A 29 -8.08 10.77 3.22
C LYS A 29 -6.94 9.77 3.09
N THR A 30 -6.27 9.42 4.19
CA THR A 30 -5.18 8.44 4.18
C THR A 30 -5.66 7.05 3.82
N SER A 31 -6.80 6.62 4.38
CA SER A 31 -7.39 5.32 4.06
C SER A 31 -7.87 5.26 2.61
N ALA A 32 -8.52 6.32 2.11
CA ALA A 32 -8.98 6.39 0.73
C ALA A 32 -7.81 6.40 -0.27
N PHE A 33 -6.70 7.07 0.08
CA PHE A 33 -5.48 7.03 -0.71
C PHE A 33 -4.92 5.61 -0.82
N LEU A 34 -4.71 4.92 0.31
CA LEU A 34 -4.17 3.57 0.32
C LEU A 34 -5.10 2.55 -0.36
N ALA A 35 -6.42 2.73 -0.25
CA ALA A 35 -7.39 1.81 -0.83
C ALA A 35 -7.60 2.00 -2.34
N TYR A 36 -7.60 3.24 -2.84
CA TYR A 36 -8.11 3.51 -4.19
C TYR A 36 -7.13 4.25 -5.11
N CYS A 37 -6.10 4.91 -4.58
CA CYS A 37 -5.27 5.80 -5.39
C CYS A 37 -4.10 5.11 -6.08
N SER A 38 -3.77 3.86 -5.71
CA SER A 38 -2.67 3.09 -6.31
C SER A 38 -2.66 3.07 -7.85
N PRO A 39 -3.77 2.79 -8.57
CA PRO A 39 -3.77 2.69 -10.03
C PRO A 39 -3.80 4.05 -10.76
N PHE A 40 -4.02 5.16 -10.06
CA PHE A 40 -4.16 6.47 -10.70
C PHE A 40 -2.82 7.16 -10.91
N SER A 41 -2.74 8.01 -11.95
CA SER A 41 -1.60 8.89 -12.18
C SER A 41 -1.48 9.92 -11.07
N TYR A 42 -0.30 10.53 -10.92
CA TYR A 42 -0.07 11.57 -9.94
C TYR A 42 -1.10 12.70 -10.04
N GLU A 43 -1.39 13.18 -11.26
CA GLU A 43 -2.31 14.29 -11.50
C GLU A 43 -3.73 13.97 -10.99
N ILE A 44 -4.22 12.76 -11.25
CA ILE A 44 -5.52 12.31 -10.77
C ILE A 44 -5.52 12.20 -9.24
N ARG A 45 -4.42 11.70 -8.64
CA ARG A 45 -4.29 11.63 -7.17
C ARG A 45 -4.34 13.04 -6.56
N GLN A 46 -3.63 14.01 -7.13
CA GLN A 46 -3.64 15.39 -6.65
C GLN A 46 -5.04 16.01 -6.75
N GLU A 47 -5.73 15.80 -7.88
CA GLU A 47 -7.10 16.27 -8.09
C GLU A 47 -8.07 15.68 -7.06
N LEU A 48 -7.99 14.37 -6.80
CA LEU A 48 -8.82 13.71 -5.78
C LEU A 48 -8.53 14.24 -4.37
N LEU A 49 -7.25 14.25 -3.95
CA LEU A 49 -6.84 14.54 -2.58
C LEU A 49 -7.02 16.01 -2.19
N TYR A 50 -6.62 16.92 -3.08
CA TYR A 50 -6.47 18.34 -2.78
C TYR A 50 -7.59 19.21 -3.34
N ASN A 51 -8.34 18.74 -4.34
CA ASN A 51 -9.46 19.48 -4.91
C ASN A 51 -10.80 18.81 -4.59
N GLN A 52 -11.12 17.66 -5.19
CA GLN A 52 -12.45 17.06 -5.11
C GLN A 52 -12.85 16.65 -3.69
N TRP A 53 -12.01 15.88 -2.99
CA TRP A 53 -12.34 15.47 -1.63
C TRP A 53 -12.36 16.67 -0.70
N LYS A 54 -11.41 17.60 -0.87
CA LYS A 54 -11.36 18.84 -0.10
C LYS A 54 -12.66 19.65 -0.22
N ASN A 55 -13.16 19.86 -1.45
CA ASN A 55 -14.38 20.62 -1.72
C ASN A 55 -15.62 19.91 -1.17
N ASN A 56 -15.76 18.61 -1.43
CA ASN A 56 -16.88 17.81 -0.89
C ASN A 56 -16.97 17.84 0.64
N LEU A 57 -15.83 17.92 1.32
CA LEU A 57 -15.76 18.02 2.78
C LEU A 57 -16.05 19.42 3.28
N TYR A 58 -15.61 20.44 2.53
CA TYR A 58 -15.93 21.84 2.79
C TYR A 58 -17.45 22.08 2.72
N ASP A 59 -18.13 21.54 1.71
CA ASP A 59 -19.59 21.65 1.54
C ASP A 59 -20.37 20.98 2.69
N LYS A 60 -19.75 19.99 3.34
CA LYS A 60 -20.30 19.31 4.53
C LYS A 60 -19.95 20.00 5.85
N ASN A 61 -19.38 21.20 5.81
CA ASN A 61 -18.92 21.96 6.97
C ASN A 61 -17.91 21.20 7.85
N ILE A 62 -17.11 20.30 7.26
CA ILE A 62 -16.04 19.59 7.96
C ILE A 62 -14.78 20.45 7.89
N LEU A 63 -14.21 20.77 9.06
CA LEU A 63 -12.98 21.55 9.15
C LEU A 63 -11.80 20.77 8.55
N LEU A 64 -11.03 21.45 7.72
CA LEU A 64 -9.89 20.89 7.00
C LEU A 64 -8.59 21.33 7.65
N THR A 65 -7.64 20.40 7.80
CA THR A 65 -6.27 20.72 8.18
C THR A 65 -5.64 21.61 7.12
N LYS A 66 -5.07 22.75 7.54
CA LYS A 66 -4.29 23.62 6.65
C LYS A 66 -3.01 22.89 6.22
N ASN A 67 -2.65 23.02 4.95
CA ASN A 67 -1.43 22.42 4.37
C ASN A 67 -1.34 20.90 4.58
N PHE A 68 -2.46 20.20 4.38
CA PHE A 68 -2.45 18.74 4.31
C PHE A 68 -1.45 18.27 3.26
N GLN A 69 -0.58 17.32 3.62
CA GLN A 69 0.31 16.59 2.71
C GLN A 69 0.24 15.13 3.11
N ILE A 70 -0.19 14.27 2.19
CA ILE A 70 -0.50 12.87 2.47
C ILE A 70 0.72 12.11 3.00
N GLU A 71 1.89 12.45 2.50
CA GLU A 71 3.19 11.84 2.78
C GLU A 71 3.55 12.01 4.26
N ASN A 72 3.29 13.18 4.83
CA ASN A 72 3.60 13.49 6.23
C ASN A 72 2.73 12.71 7.24
N PHE A 73 1.60 12.16 6.80
CA PHE A 73 0.70 11.36 7.65
C PHE A 73 0.92 9.86 7.49
N LEU A 74 1.43 9.44 6.35
CA LEU A 74 1.68 8.04 6.02
C LEU A 74 3.14 7.66 6.17
N SER A 75 4.07 8.60 6.30
CA SER A 75 5.49 8.29 6.43
C SER A 75 6.23 9.32 7.25
N THR A 76 7.40 8.93 7.74
CA THR A 76 8.33 9.81 8.44
C THR A 76 9.47 10.24 7.52
N ASN A 77 10.08 11.40 7.79
CA ASN A 77 11.26 11.86 7.05
C ASN A 77 12.43 10.87 7.12
N ILE A 78 12.52 10.09 8.20
CA ILE A 78 13.53 9.05 8.38
C ILE A 78 13.29 7.91 7.38
N GLU A 79 12.05 7.41 7.28
CA GLU A 79 11.68 6.38 6.32
C GLU A 79 11.88 6.85 4.87
N ILE A 80 11.43 8.07 4.53
CA ILE A 80 11.62 8.65 3.20
C ILE A 80 13.11 8.75 2.87
N SER A 81 13.92 9.27 3.78
CA SER A 81 15.37 9.37 3.58
C SER A 81 16.02 7.99 3.39
N GLU A 82 15.54 6.97 4.10
CA GLU A 82 16.00 5.60 3.92
C GLU A 82 15.64 5.09 2.53
N TRP A 83 14.39 5.28 2.07
CA TRP A 83 13.97 4.86 0.74
C TRP A 83 14.77 5.54 -0.36
N ILE A 84 15.07 6.83 -0.21
CA ILE A 84 15.91 7.58 -1.14
C ILE A 84 17.33 7.00 -1.18
N SER A 85 17.91 6.69 -0.01
CA SER A 85 19.22 6.04 0.07
C SER A 85 19.25 4.64 -0.58
N GLN A 86 18.09 3.98 -0.66
CA GLN A 86 17.90 2.69 -1.32
C GLN A 86 17.63 2.82 -2.82
N GLY A 87 17.58 4.04 -3.37
CA GLY A 87 17.41 4.29 -4.80
C GLY A 87 16.00 4.71 -5.24
N LEU A 88 15.08 5.00 -4.31
CA LEU A 88 13.83 5.66 -4.64
C LEU A 88 14.12 7.14 -4.99
N PRO A 89 13.58 7.69 -6.09
CA PRO A 89 13.71 9.12 -6.35
C PRO A 89 13.00 9.96 -5.28
N ALA A 90 13.51 11.17 -5.09
CA ALA A 90 13.07 12.09 -4.04
C ALA A 90 11.84 12.94 -4.44
N ASP A 91 11.24 12.70 -5.60
CA ASP A 91 10.04 13.41 -6.03
C ASP A 91 8.78 12.88 -5.32
N GLU A 92 7.75 13.73 -5.20
CA GLU A 92 6.51 13.39 -4.50
C GLU A 92 5.80 12.17 -5.09
N PHE A 93 5.82 12.00 -6.41
CA PHE A 93 5.18 10.86 -7.06
C PHE A 93 5.87 9.55 -6.68
N SER A 94 7.19 9.51 -6.71
CA SER A 94 7.99 8.36 -6.28
C SER A 94 7.80 8.06 -4.79
N ILE A 95 7.75 9.07 -3.93
CA ILE A 95 7.47 8.90 -2.49
C ILE A 95 6.07 8.33 -2.27
N GLN A 96 5.05 8.86 -2.96
CA GLN A 96 3.69 8.32 -2.91
C GLN A 96 3.61 6.86 -3.36
N ASN A 97 4.32 6.50 -4.43
CA ASN A 97 4.41 5.10 -4.87
C ASN A 97 5.16 4.23 -3.85
N GLY A 98 6.18 4.77 -3.19
CA GLY A 98 6.85 4.12 -2.07
C GLY A 98 5.89 3.81 -0.92
N ILE A 99 5.08 4.79 -0.52
CA ILE A 99 4.01 4.62 0.49
C ILE A 99 3.01 3.54 0.07
N LEU A 100 2.52 3.60 -1.16
CA LEU A 100 1.55 2.62 -1.68
C LEU A 100 2.15 1.21 -1.77
N THR A 101 3.42 1.09 -2.14
CA THR A 101 4.15 -0.18 -2.14
C THR A 101 4.29 -0.73 -0.73
N LEU A 102 4.62 0.19 0.19
CA LEU A 102 4.77 0.19 1.66
C LEU A 102 3.63 -0.37 2.50
N GLN A 103 2.51 0.32 2.40
CA GLN A 103 1.51 0.38 3.46
C GLN A 103 0.15 -0.11 3.02
N THR A 104 0.00 -0.42 1.73
CA THR A 104 -1.20 -1.08 1.26
C THR A 104 -1.23 -2.50 1.80
N ASN A 105 -2.44 -2.96 2.13
CA ASN A 105 -2.62 -4.34 2.58
C ASN A 105 -2.37 -5.31 1.42
N ARG A 106 -2.58 -4.92 0.17
CA ARG A 106 -2.41 -5.82 -0.99
C ARG A 106 -0.96 -5.89 -1.44
N PHE A 107 -0.62 -6.95 -2.16
CA PHE A 107 0.70 -7.05 -2.74
C PHE A 107 0.82 -6.10 -3.94
N PRO A 108 1.82 -5.20 -3.95
CA PRO A 108 1.92 -4.18 -4.97
C PRO A 108 2.30 -4.78 -6.33
N PHE A 109 1.61 -4.31 -7.37
CA PHE A 109 1.92 -4.58 -8.76
C PHE A 109 2.49 -3.31 -9.40
N CYS A 110 3.81 -3.24 -9.51
CA CYS A 110 4.54 -2.08 -9.99
C CYS A 110 4.67 -2.12 -11.51
N ILE A 111 3.96 -1.21 -12.19
CA ILE A 111 4.11 -0.96 -13.62
C ILE A 111 5.30 -0.02 -13.79
N ASP A 112 6.44 -0.57 -14.21
CA ASP A 112 7.72 0.13 -14.19
C ASP A 112 8.62 -0.30 -15.37
N PRO A 113 8.45 0.35 -16.53
CA PRO A 113 9.29 0.12 -17.71
C PRO A 113 10.78 0.43 -17.48
N GLN A 114 11.09 1.30 -16.50
CA GLN A 114 12.44 1.78 -16.22
C GLN A 114 13.17 0.95 -15.16
N LEU A 115 12.51 -0.05 -14.57
CA LEU A 115 13.06 -0.96 -13.55
C LEU A 115 13.50 -0.28 -12.24
N GLN A 116 13.08 0.95 -11.99
CA GLN A 116 13.37 1.70 -10.78
C GLN A 116 12.80 1.03 -9.52
N ALA A 117 11.54 0.60 -9.54
CA ALA A 117 10.89 -0.12 -8.44
C ALA A 117 11.59 -1.45 -8.17
N LEU A 118 12.00 -2.17 -9.22
CA LEU A 118 12.73 -3.43 -9.10
C LEU A 118 14.08 -3.21 -8.38
N LEU A 119 14.84 -2.19 -8.79
CA LEU A 119 16.13 -1.87 -8.17
C LEU A 119 15.97 -1.41 -6.72
N TRP A 120 14.99 -0.55 -6.45
CA TRP A 120 14.70 -0.07 -5.10
C TRP A 120 14.28 -1.20 -4.15
N ILE A 121 13.34 -2.07 -4.55
CA ILE A 121 12.89 -3.22 -3.74
C ILE A 121 14.07 -4.17 -3.47
N LYS A 122 14.91 -4.44 -4.47
CA LYS A 122 16.10 -5.28 -4.31
C LYS A 122 17.08 -4.72 -3.29
N GLN A 123 17.28 -3.40 -3.29
CA GLN A 123 18.18 -2.74 -2.35
C GLN A 123 17.58 -2.69 -0.94
N ARG A 124 16.27 -2.42 -0.83
CA ARG A 124 15.53 -2.41 0.44
C ARG A 124 15.54 -3.77 1.14
N GLU A 125 15.23 -4.84 0.39
CA GLU A 125 15.12 -6.20 0.91
C GLU A 125 16.48 -6.96 0.90
N LYS A 126 17.59 -6.23 0.78
CA LYS A 126 18.94 -6.82 0.69
C LYS A 126 19.32 -7.66 1.92
N LYS A 127 18.81 -7.28 3.11
CA LYS A 127 19.09 -7.96 4.39
C LYS A 127 18.07 -9.06 4.73
N THR A 128 16.95 -9.13 4.02
CA THR A 128 15.79 -10.01 4.33
C THR A 128 15.74 -11.25 3.45
N ASN A 129 16.80 -11.57 2.71
CA ASN A 129 16.90 -12.75 1.83
C ASN A 129 15.84 -12.75 0.70
N LEU A 130 15.65 -11.61 0.05
CA LEU A 130 14.75 -11.45 -1.10
C LEU A 130 14.93 -12.56 -2.14
N LYS A 131 13.82 -13.24 -2.49
CA LYS A 131 13.76 -14.20 -3.58
C LYS A 131 13.22 -13.51 -4.83
N ILE A 132 14.07 -13.37 -5.84
CA ILE A 132 13.66 -12.85 -7.15
C ILE A 132 13.29 -14.05 -8.03
N LEU A 133 12.01 -14.15 -8.41
CA LEU A 133 11.46 -15.27 -9.17
C LEU A 133 10.85 -14.76 -10.49
N SER A 134 10.80 -15.62 -11.51
CA SER A 134 9.97 -15.42 -12.70
C SER A 134 8.90 -16.51 -12.75
N MET A 135 7.67 -16.14 -13.12
CA MET A 135 6.58 -17.12 -13.31
C MET A 135 6.87 -18.12 -14.43
N ARG A 136 7.87 -17.82 -15.29
CA ARG A 136 8.31 -18.70 -16.38
C ARG A 136 9.30 -19.77 -15.91
N ASP A 137 9.84 -19.65 -14.69
CA ASP A 137 10.83 -20.59 -14.18
C ASP A 137 10.15 -21.89 -13.75
N ARG A 138 10.64 -23.05 -14.20
CA ARG A 138 10.01 -24.35 -13.90
C ARG A 138 9.89 -24.66 -12.40
N ASP A 139 10.81 -24.14 -11.60
CA ASP A 139 10.85 -24.37 -10.16
C ASP A 139 10.34 -23.18 -9.33
N PHE A 140 9.67 -22.19 -9.95
CA PHE A 140 9.22 -21.00 -9.21
C PHE A 140 8.29 -21.39 -8.05
N LEU A 141 7.39 -22.35 -8.25
CA LEU A 141 6.43 -22.80 -7.24
C LEU A 141 7.10 -23.35 -5.98
N LYS A 142 8.15 -24.15 -6.14
CA LYS A 142 8.89 -24.70 -4.99
C LYS A 142 9.55 -23.60 -4.19
N HIS A 143 10.19 -22.64 -4.87
CA HIS A 143 10.82 -21.51 -4.20
C HIS A 143 9.80 -20.59 -3.54
N PHE A 144 8.63 -20.42 -4.16
CA PHE A 144 7.54 -19.63 -3.63
C PHE A 144 6.92 -20.27 -2.37
N GLU A 145 6.63 -21.58 -2.40
CA GLU A 145 6.17 -22.36 -1.24
C GLU A 145 7.13 -22.22 -0.05
N LEU A 146 8.44 -22.35 -0.28
CA LEU A 146 9.43 -22.17 0.78
C LEU A 146 9.49 -20.72 1.29
N ALA A 147 9.39 -19.73 0.40
CA ALA A 147 9.42 -18.33 0.79
C ALA A 147 8.22 -17.94 1.67
N ILE A 148 7.03 -18.44 1.35
CA ILE A 148 5.81 -18.25 2.16
C ILE A 148 6.00 -18.85 3.55
N LYS A 149 6.48 -20.10 3.62
CA LYS A 149 6.68 -20.83 4.87
C LYS A 149 7.73 -20.20 5.79
N TYR A 150 8.79 -19.64 5.21
CA TYR A 150 9.91 -19.05 5.97
C TYR A 150 9.84 -17.52 6.08
N GLY A 151 8.79 -16.89 5.54
CA GLY A 151 8.63 -15.44 5.58
C GLY A 151 9.66 -14.65 4.75
N TYR A 152 10.27 -15.29 3.74
CA TYR A 152 11.18 -14.58 2.84
C TYR A 152 10.38 -13.70 1.88
N PRO A 153 10.78 -12.44 1.67
CA PRO A 153 10.12 -11.60 0.70
C PRO A 153 10.37 -12.14 -0.71
N VAL A 154 9.36 -12.05 -1.56
CA VAL A 154 9.40 -12.52 -2.95
C VAL A 154 9.15 -11.34 -3.89
N LEU A 155 9.99 -11.20 -4.91
CA LEU A 155 9.77 -10.28 -6.02
C LEU A 155 9.60 -11.10 -7.29
N PHE A 156 8.38 -11.11 -7.84
CA PHE A 156 8.13 -11.61 -9.18
C PHE A 156 8.49 -10.54 -10.19
N LYS A 157 9.56 -10.78 -10.96
CA LYS A 157 9.99 -9.87 -12.03
C LYS A 157 9.27 -10.21 -13.34
N ASP A 158 9.15 -9.20 -14.19
CA ASP A 158 8.73 -9.35 -15.59
C ASP A 158 7.38 -10.06 -15.71
N VAL A 159 6.45 -9.70 -14.81
CA VAL A 159 5.07 -10.16 -14.83
C VAL A 159 4.34 -9.38 -15.91
N ASP A 160 4.05 -10.05 -17.02
CA ASP A 160 3.33 -9.47 -18.15
C ASP A 160 1.81 -9.67 -17.97
N GLU A 161 1.11 -10.07 -19.02
CA GLU A 161 -0.35 -10.27 -19.01
C GLU A 161 -0.78 -11.61 -18.40
N TYR A 162 0.13 -12.58 -18.31
CA TYR A 162 -0.15 -13.89 -17.72
C TYR A 162 0.29 -13.95 -16.26
N ILE A 163 -0.68 -14.11 -15.38
CA ILE A 163 -0.48 -14.47 -13.97
C ILE A 163 -0.96 -15.90 -13.80
N ASP A 164 -0.09 -16.77 -13.27
CA ASP A 164 -0.47 -18.15 -13.03
C ASP A 164 -1.60 -18.21 -11.98
N PRO A 165 -2.75 -18.85 -12.28
CA PRO A 165 -3.88 -18.95 -11.36
C PRO A 165 -3.51 -19.49 -9.98
N ILE A 166 -2.46 -20.30 -9.89
CA ILE A 166 -2.00 -20.91 -8.64
C ILE A 166 -1.61 -19.88 -7.58
N ILE A 167 -1.13 -18.69 -7.98
CA ILE A 167 -0.74 -17.64 -7.03
C ILE A 167 -1.89 -16.69 -6.68
N LEU A 168 -3.06 -16.83 -7.32
CA LEU A 168 -4.18 -15.91 -7.13
C LEU A 168 -4.70 -15.95 -5.70
N ASP A 169 -4.83 -17.13 -5.08
CA ASP A 169 -5.28 -17.23 -3.68
C ASP A 169 -4.40 -16.40 -2.72
N ILE A 170 -3.09 -16.35 -2.98
CA ILE A 170 -2.17 -15.51 -2.21
C ILE A 170 -2.31 -14.04 -2.60
N LEU A 171 -2.38 -13.73 -3.89
CA LEU A 171 -2.57 -12.38 -4.39
C LEU A 171 -3.82 -11.71 -3.80
N SER A 172 -4.93 -12.46 -3.74
CA SER A 172 -6.21 -12.06 -3.15
C SER A 172 -6.22 -12.04 -1.63
N LYS A 173 -5.14 -12.50 -0.98
CA LYS A 173 -5.10 -12.77 0.46
C LYS A 173 -6.26 -13.65 0.94
N ASN A 174 -6.59 -14.69 0.19
CA ASN A 174 -7.52 -15.74 0.59
C ASN A 174 -6.89 -16.65 1.66
N ILE A 175 -6.56 -16.05 2.80
CA ILE A 175 -5.87 -16.67 3.93
C ILE A 175 -6.92 -17.25 4.88
N GLN A 176 -6.72 -18.50 5.26
CA GLN A 176 -7.58 -19.24 6.18
C GLN A 176 -6.86 -19.47 7.52
N GLY A 177 -7.64 -19.80 8.54
CA GLY A 177 -7.15 -20.07 9.88
C GLY A 177 -7.34 -18.91 10.87
N ASP A 178 -6.75 -19.07 12.06
CA ASP A 178 -6.90 -18.16 13.19
C ASP A 178 -5.72 -17.16 13.26
N LEU A 179 -5.77 -16.22 14.21
CA LEU A 179 -4.71 -15.21 14.42
C LEU A 179 -3.33 -15.80 14.73
N THR A 180 -3.27 -17.03 15.23
CA THR A 180 -2.05 -17.75 15.60
C THR A 180 -1.49 -18.60 14.48
N HIS A 181 -2.36 -19.16 13.63
CA HIS A 181 -1.99 -20.10 12.59
C HIS A 181 -2.79 -19.80 11.32
N GLN A 182 -2.09 -19.17 10.36
CA GLN A 182 -2.64 -18.78 9.08
C GLN A 182 -2.06 -19.67 7.99
N TYR A 183 -2.90 -20.10 7.07
CA TYR A 183 -2.51 -20.92 5.93
C TYR A 183 -3.24 -20.50 4.66
N VAL A 184 -2.68 -20.82 3.50
CA VAL A 184 -3.26 -20.53 2.19
C VAL A 184 -3.18 -21.75 1.30
N LYS A 185 -4.16 -21.89 0.43
CA LYS A 185 -4.15 -22.92 -0.61
C LYS A 185 -3.24 -22.46 -1.76
N LEU A 186 -2.28 -23.29 -2.15
CA LEU A 186 -1.43 -23.09 -3.31
C LEU A 186 -1.47 -24.37 -4.15
N GLY A 187 -2.23 -24.32 -5.25
CA GLY A 187 -2.53 -25.49 -6.06
C GLY A 187 -3.35 -26.50 -5.26
N ASP A 188 -2.80 -27.69 -5.04
CA ASP A 188 -3.46 -28.75 -4.27
C ASP A 188 -3.00 -28.85 -2.81
N LYS A 189 -2.12 -27.94 -2.36
CA LYS A 189 -1.55 -27.96 -1.01
C LYS A 189 -2.02 -26.78 -0.17
N TYR A 190 -2.04 -26.98 1.14
CA TYR A 190 -2.14 -25.89 2.12
C TYR A 190 -0.76 -25.60 2.70
N ILE A 191 -0.40 -24.32 2.74
CA ILE A 191 0.91 -23.84 3.19
C ILE A 191 0.71 -22.83 4.31
N ASP A 192 1.43 -23.02 5.42
CA ASP A 192 1.48 -22.07 6.52
C ASP A 192 2.14 -20.77 6.07
N ILE A 193 1.49 -19.64 6.34
CA ILE A 193 1.99 -18.32 6.01
C ILE A 193 2.69 -17.73 7.22
N ASP A 194 3.96 -17.36 7.03
CA ASP A 194 4.66 -16.53 8.01
C ASP A 194 4.14 -15.08 7.98
N LYS A 195 4.01 -14.47 9.15
CA LYS A 195 3.46 -13.09 9.29
C LYS A 195 4.34 -12.03 8.63
N ASN A 196 5.62 -12.30 8.42
CA ASN A 196 6.56 -11.41 7.77
C ASN A 196 6.61 -11.59 6.24
N PHE A 197 5.91 -12.59 5.71
CA PHE A 197 5.89 -12.84 4.28
C PHE A 197 5.37 -11.63 3.51
N ARG A 198 6.10 -11.25 2.46
CA ARG A 198 5.76 -10.14 1.58
C ARG A 198 6.04 -10.48 0.14
N MET A 199 5.13 -10.10 -0.75
CA MET A 199 5.27 -10.30 -2.17
C MET A 199 5.21 -8.97 -2.91
N TYR A 200 6.00 -8.85 -3.98
CA TYR A 200 6.03 -7.74 -4.90
C TYR A 200 5.95 -8.29 -6.33
N LEU A 201 5.26 -7.58 -7.22
CA LEU A 201 5.23 -7.90 -8.64
C LEU A 201 5.72 -6.67 -9.44
N THR A 202 6.54 -6.88 -10.45
CA THR A 202 6.96 -5.81 -11.38
C THR A 202 6.64 -6.18 -12.82
N CYS A 203 6.20 -5.19 -13.58
CA CYS A 203 5.87 -5.30 -15.00
C CYS A 203 6.68 -4.28 -15.80
N ARG A 204 7.26 -4.69 -16.94
CA ARG A 204 7.99 -3.77 -17.83
C ARG A 204 7.10 -3.11 -18.88
N LEU A 205 5.90 -3.65 -19.10
CA LEU A 205 4.96 -3.08 -20.06
C LEU A 205 4.44 -1.77 -19.50
N SER A 206 4.50 -0.68 -20.28
CA SER A 206 3.97 0.62 -19.84
C SER A 206 2.45 0.61 -19.71
N ASN A 207 1.78 -0.25 -20.46
CA ASN A 207 0.33 -0.39 -20.48
C ASN A 207 -0.06 -1.88 -20.56
N PRO A 208 0.06 -2.63 -19.44
CA PRO A 208 -0.31 -4.04 -19.43
C PRO A 208 -1.83 -4.19 -19.49
N ILE A 209 -2.33 -5.12 -20.30
CA ILE A 209 -3.75 -5.48 -20.29
C ILE A 209 -4.01 -6.37 -19.07
N LEU A 210 -4.42 -5.74 -17.98
CA LEU A 210 -4.82 -6.45 -16.76
C LEU A 210 -6.28 -6.90 -16.90
N SER A 211 -6.53 -8.20 -16.84
CA SER A 211 -7.89 -8.73 -16.80
C SER A 211 -8.66 -8.19 -15.59
N THR A 212 -9.99 -8.16 -15.65
CA THR A 212 -10.84 -7.70 -14.53
C THR A 212 -10.56 -8.48 -13.24
N LEU A 213 -10.18 -9.76 -13.35
CA LEU A 213 -9.73 -10.58 -12.24
C LEU A 213 -8.45 -9.99 -11.61
N HIS A 214 -7.45 -9.64 -12.42
CA HIS A 214 -6.22 -8.99 -11.93
C HIS A 214 -6.50 -7.67 -11.22
N PHE A 215 -7.47 -6.88 -11.73
CA PHE A 215 -7.90 -5.62 -11.10
C PHE A 215 -8.64 -5.82 -9.78
N SER A 216 -9.42 -6.89 -9.63
CA SER A 216 -10.14 -7.19 -8.38
C SER A 216 -9.19 -7.59 -7.25
N TYR A 217 -8.02 -8.13 -7.58
CA TYR A 217 -7.01 -8.54 -6.62
C TYR A 217 -5.98 -7.45 -6.29
N SER A 218 -5.95 -6.36 -7.07
CA SER A 218 -5.09 -5.19 -6.81
C SER A 218 -5.83 -3.97 -6.23
N LYS A 219 -7.16 -3.87 -6.40
CA LYS A 219 -8.03 -2.85 -5.76
C LYS A 219 -8.46 -3.24 -4.37
#